data_AF-A0A529LE70-F1
#
_entry.id   AF-A0A529LE70-F1
#
_cell.length_a   1.000
_cell.length_b   1.000
_cell.length_c   1.000
_cell.angle_alpha   90.00
_cell.angle_beta   90.00
_cell.angle_gamma   90.00
#
_symmetry.space_group_name_H-M   'P 1'
#
loop_
_entity.id
_entity.type
_entity.pdbx_description
1 polymer ?
#
loop_
_entity_poly.entity_id
_entity_poly.type
_entity_poly.pdbx_seq_one_letter_code
_entity_poly.pdbx_strand_id
1 'polypeptide(L)'
;MIEAAMIWNEPNNKSHWDPELDPDWSRFATMATLAADAIGRENPAITKVLGGISPIDAGFMTRMKEFGVLDHVDAVAVHGFPLDWNLWQIHEWPHKLG
;
A
#
# COMPACT_ATOMS: atom_id res chain seq x y z
N MET A 1 -15.20 -10.55 15.90
CA MET A 1 -14.98 -9.10 15.91
C MET A 1 -13.95 -8.81 14.83
N ILE A 2 -14.09 -7.72 14.05
CA ILE A 2 -13.09 -7.33 13.06
C ILE A 2 -11.99 -6.54 13.78
N GLU A 3 -10.74 -6.94 13.62
CA GLU A 3 -9.58 -6.34 14.30
C GLU A 3 -8.84 -5.31 13.43
N ALA A 4 -8.87 -5.52 12.11
CA ALA A 4 -8.23 -4.66 11.12
C ALA A 4 -9.01 -4.66 9.81
N ALA A 5 -8.85 -3.58 9.04
CA ALA A 5 -9.36 -3.44 7.69
C ALA A 5 -8.22 -3.03 6.77
N MET A 6 -8.01 -3.83 5.72
CA MET A 6 -7.01 -3.55 4.70
C MET A 6 -7.63 -2.77 3.54
N ILE A 7 -6.97 -1.69 3.16
CA ILE A 7 -7.39 -0.80 2.09
C ILE A 7 -6.66 -1.23 0.82
N TRP A 8 -7.40 -1.94 -0.04
CA TRP A 8 -6.94 -2.50 -1.32
C TRP A 8 -5.99 -3.71 -1.19
N ASN A 9 -5.67 -4.32 -2.33
CA ASN A 9 -4.71 -5.41 -2.48
C ASN A 9 -3.77 -5.11 -3.65
N GLU A 10 -2.46 -5.21 -3.45
CA GLU A 10 -1.43 -4.99 -4.50
C GLU A 10 -1.60 -3.72 -5.34
N PRO A 11 -1.74 -2.54 -4.73
CA PRO A 11 -2.04 -1.31 -5.48
C PRO A 11 -0.96 -0.87 -6.46
N ASN A 12 0.26 -1.39 -6.33
CA ASN A 12 1.37 -1.16 -7.24
C ASN A 12 1.52 -2.26 -8.32
N ASN A 13 0.62 -3.24 -8.35
CA ASN A 13 0.55 -4.25 -9.40
C ASN A 13 -0.41 -3.83 -10.52
N LYS A 14 0.03 -3.94 -11.78
CA LYS A 14 -0.76 -3.58 -12.96
C LYS A 14 -2.08 -4.36 -13.10
N SER A 15 -2.15 -5.55 -12.52
CA SER A 15 -3.40 -6.35 -12.50
C SER A 15 -4.45 -5.82 -11.53
N HIS A 16 -4.05 -4.97 -10.58
CA HIS A 16 -4.90 -4.46 -9.50
C HIS A 16 -5.09 -2.95 -9.56
N TRP A 17 -4.22 -2.22 -10.25
CA TRP A 17 -4.37 -0.78 -10.46
C TRP A 17 -3.78 -0.37 -11.80
N ASP A 18 -4.50 0.44 -12.57
CA ASP A 18 -4.10 0.82 -13.93
C ASP A 18 -3.11 2.00 -13.90
N PRO A 19 -1.81 1.80 -14.21
CA PRO A 19 -0.82 2.87 -14.20
C PRO A 19 -0.95 3.82 -15.39
N GLU A 20 -1.70 3.48 -16.45
CA GLU A 20 -1.94 4.42 -17.54
C GLU A 20 -2.96 5.49 -17.13
N LEU A 21 -3.93 5.12 -16.28
CA LEU A 21 -4.94 6.03 -15.74
C LEU A 21 -4.48 6.79 -14.48
N ASP A 22 -3.52 6.25 -13.74
CA ASP A 22 -3.00 6.84 -12.51
C ASP A 22 -1.47 6.63 -12.39
N PRO A 23 -0.69 7.28 -13.28
CA PRO A 23 0.75 7.00 -13.44
C PRO A 23 1.60 7.41 -12.24
N ASP A 24 1.06 8.25 -11.35
CA ASP A 24 1.72 8.72 -10.14
C ASP A 24 1.04 8.25 -8.85
N TRP A 25 0.02 7.40 -8.93
CA TRP A 25 -0.79 6.92 -7.80
C TRP A 25 -1.55 8.00 -7.02
N SER A 26 -1.70 9.21 -7.56
CA SER A 26 -2.42 10.30 -6.88
C SER A 26 -3.91 9.97 -6.66
N ARG A 27 -4.54 9.24 -7.59
CA ARG A 27 -5.94 8.80 -7.47
C ARG A 27 -6.06 7.68 -6.44
N PHE A 28 -5.13 6.73 -6.46
CA PHE A 28 -5.04 5.69 -5.44
C PHE A 28 -4.88 6.31 -4.04
N ALA A 29 -3.94 7.25 -3.88
CA ALA A 29 -3.69 7.94 -2.63
C ALA A 29 -4.96 8.63 -2.09
N THR A 30 -5.67 9.36 -2.95
CA THR A 30 -6.94 10.01 -2.59
C THR A 30 -7.97 8.99 -2.11
N MET A 31 -8.14 7.88 -2.83
CA MET A 31 -9.06 6.81 -2.46
C MET A 31 -8.68 6.18 -1.12
N ALA A 32 -7.40 5.87 -0.92
CA ALA A 32 -6.91 5.23 0.29
C ALA A 32 -7.11 6.11 1.53
N THR A 33 -6.82 7.41 1.43
CA THR A 33 -7.05 8.38 2.51
C THR A 33 -8.54 8.48 2.85
N LEU A 34 -9.43 8.59 1.85
CA LEU A 34 -10.87 8.64 2.09
C LEU A 34 -11.40 7.38 2.78
N ALA A 35 -10.90 6.21 2.38
CA ALA A 35 -11.28 4.94 2.99
C ALA A 35 -10.79 4.84 4.45
N ALA A 36 -9.54 5.21 4.71
CA ALA A 36 -8.97 5.21 6.06
C ALA A 36 -9.74 6.14 7.01
N ASP A 37 -10.03 7.36 6.55
CA ASP A 37 -10.85 8.32 7.27
C ASP A 37 -12.25 7.80 7.57
N ALA A 38 -12.90 7.16 6.58
CA ALA A 38 -14.24 6.60 6.75
C ALA A 38 -14.25 5.47 7.79
N ILE A 39 -13.25 4.57 7.75
CA ILE A 39 -13.07 3.51 8.75
C ILE A 39 -12.88 4.12 10.14
N GLY A 40 -12.02 5.13 10.27
CA GLY A 40 -11.74 5.80 11.55
C GLY A 40 -12.96 6.52 12.14
N ARG A 41 -13.81 7.11 11.28
CA ARG A 41 -15.08 7.75 11.70
C ARG A 41 -16.10 6.73 12.19
N GLU A 42 -16.19 5.58 11.55
CA GLU A 42 -17.13 4.53 11.93
C GLU A 42 -16.68 3.79 13.20
N ASN A 43 -15.40 3.40 13.25
CA ASN A 43 -14.82 2.73 14.40
C ASN A 43 -13.31 3.01 14.53
N PRO A 44 -12.90 3.93 15.42
CA PRO A 44 -11.50 4.28 15.59
C PRO A 44 -10.65 3.16 16.19
N ALA A 45 -11.25 2.09 16.73
CA ALA A 45 -10.52 0.94 17.28
C ALA A 45 -10.05 -0.06 16.20
N ILE A 46 -10.54 0.05 14.96
CA ILE A 46 -10.11 -0.82 13.86
C ILE A 46 -8.75 -0.35 13.33
N THR A 47 -7.80 -1.27 13.25
CA THR A 47 -6.50 -1.01 12.61
C THR A 47 -6.70 -0.84 11.10
N LYS A 48 -6.29 0.30 10.55
CA LYS A 48 -6.33 0.65 9.13
C LYS A 48 -5.01 0.26 8.51
N VAL A 49 -5.03 -0.64 7.55
CA VAL A 49 -3.81 -1.19 6.93
C VAL A 49 -3.77 -0.78 5.47
N LEU A 50 -2.69 -0.13 5.04
CA LEU A 50 -2.44 0.07 3.61
C LEU A 50 -2.19 -1.30 2.96
N GLY A 51 -2.91 -1.56 1.85
CA GLY A 51 -2.88 -2.82 1.11
C GLY A 51 -1.48 -3.34 0.79
N GLY A 52 -1.34 -4.66 0.81
CA GLY A 52 -0.06 -5.34 0.61
C GLY A 52 0.57 -4.99 -0.72
N ILE A 53 1.80 -4.45 -0.72
CA ILE A 53 2.53 -4.12 -1.94
C ILE A 53 3.14 -5.37 -2.60
N SER A 54 3.07 -5.42 -3.93
CA SER A 54 3.63 -6.48 -4.77
C SER A 54 3.95 -5.93 -6.17
N PRO A 55 5.22 -5.88 -6.60
CA PRO A 55 6.42 -6.25 -5.82
C PRO A 55 6.68 -5.28 -4.65
N ILE A 56 7.71 -5.56 -3.85
CA ILE A 56 8.20 -4.57 -2.88
C ILE A 56 8.77 -3.36 -3.62
N ASP A 57 8.25 -2.17 -3.32
CA ASP A 57 8.56 -0.94 -4.02
C ASP A 57 8.67 0.26 -3.05
N ALA A 58 9.91 0.68 -2.78
CA ALA A 58 10.19 1.87 -1.96
C ALA A 58 9.77 3.19 -2.63
N GLY A 59 9.69 3.22 -3.96
CA GLY A 59 9.22 4.38 -4.73
C GLY A 59 7.72 4.60 -4.51
N PHE A 60 6.92 3.54 -4.58
CA PHE A 60 5.50 3.58 -4.22
C PHE A 60 5.31 4.10 -2.79
N MET A 61 6.07 3.58 -1.81
CA MET A 61 5.98 4.03 -0.42
C MET A 61 6.37 5.51 -0.24
N THR A 62 7.37 5.97 -0.99
CA THR A 62 7.75 7.39 -1.02
C THR A 62 6.60 8.26 -1.54
N ARG A 63 5.93 7.83 -2.62
CA ARG A 63 4.74 8.53 -3.12
C ARG A 63 3.59 8.55 -2.12
N MET A 64 3.28 7.43 -1.48
CA MET A 64 2.23 7.37 -0.46
C MET A 64 2.53 8.31 0.72
N LYS A 65 3.80 8.45 1.09
CA LYS A 65 4.23 9.44 2.08
C LYS A 65 4.06 10.88 1.58
N GLU A 66 4.50 11.18 0.35
CA GLU A 66 4.39 12.52 -0.25
C GLU A 66 2.93 12.98 -0.39
N PHE A 67 2.00 12.06 -0.69
CA PHE A 67 0.56 12.35 -0.73
C PHE A 67 -0.13 12.31 0.64
N GLY A 68 0.59 12.04 1.73
CA GLY A 68 0.07 12.04 3.09
C GLY A 68 -0.71 10.79 3.50
N VAL A 69 -0.79 9.74 2.67
CA VAL A 69 -1.57 8.51 2.99
C VAL A 69 -1.11 7.87 4.29
N LEU A 70 0.19 7.91 4.57
CA LEU A 70 0.78 7.30 5.77
C LEU A 70 0.35 7.97 7.07
N ASP A 71 -0.22 9.17 7.02
CA ASP A 71 -0.76 9.87 8.19
C ASP A 71 -2.16 9.35 8.58
N HIS A 72 -2.81 8.56 7.71
CA HIS A 72 -4.18 8.08 7.90
C HIS A 72 -4.27 6.58 8.22
N VAL A 73 -3.19 5.82 8.07
CA VAL A 73 -3.16 4.37 8.29
C VAL A 73 -2.26 4.02 9.49
N ASP A 74 -2.53 2.90 10.14
CA ASP A 74 -1.78 2.46 11.33
C ASP A 74 -0.68 1.46 10.97
N ALA A 75 -0.80 0.79 9.82
CA ALA A 75 0.16 -0.21 9.36
C ALA A 75 0.21 -0.28 7.83
N VAL A 76 1.29 -0.88 7.32
CA VAL A 76 1.50 -1.15 5.89
C VAL A 76 1.77 -2.63 5.72
N ALA A 77 1.02 -3.28 4.82
CA ALA A 77 1.25 -4.68 4.47
C ALA A 77 2.26 -4.81 3.32
N VAL A 78 2.95 -5.95 3.28
CA VAL A 78 3.92 -6.28 2.22
C VAL A 78 3.72 -7.74 1.83
N HIS A 79 3.72 -8.04 0.53
CA HIS A 79 3.69 -9.41 0.05
C HIS A 79 5.11 -9.99 -0.07
N GLY A 80 5.43 -10.90 0.85
CA GLY A 80 6.75 -11.49 1.03
C GLY A 80 7.13 -12.56 0.01
N PHE A 81 6.96 -12.31 -1.30
CA PHE A 81 7.28 -13.27 -2.37
C PHE A 81 8.56 -12.86 -3.12
N PRO A 82 9.77 -13.16 -2.59
CA PRO A 82 11.05 -12.74 -3.19
C PRO A 82 11.32 -13.25 -4.60
N LEU A 83 10.59 -14.27 -5.05
CA LEU A 83 10.77 -14.90 -6.35
C LEU A 83 9.65 -14.59 -7.35
N ASP A 84 8.63 -13.82 -6.94
CA ASP A 84 7.53 -13.42 -7.81
C ASP A 84 7.55 -11.90 -8.05
N TRP A 85 7.28 -11.50 -9.30
CA TRP A 85 7.10 -10.11 -9.74
C TRP A 85 8.28 -9.14 -9.50
N ASN A 86 9.39 -9.62 -8.96
CA ASN A 86 10.58 -8.80 -8.69
C ASN A 86 11.45 -8.66 -9.94
N LEU A 87 11.93 -7.44 -10.17
CA LEU A 87 12.92 -7.12 -11.22
C LEU A 87 14.37 -7.17 -10.70
N TRP A 88 14.58 -7.84 -9.56
CA TRP A 88 15.83 -7.86 -8.80
C TRP A 88 16.04 -9.25 -8.17
N GLN A 89 17.26 -9.54 -7.76
CA GLN A 89 17.69 -10.87 -7.29
C GLN A 89 17.37 -11.09 -5.80
N ILE A 90 17.16 -12.35 -5.40
CA ILE A 90 16.76 -12.71 -4.02
C ILE A 90 17.68 -12.16 -2.92
N HIS A 91 18.98 -12.02 -3.18
CA HIS A 91 19.94 -11.51 -2.21
C HIS A 91 19.80 -9.99 -1.97
N GLU A 92 19.08 -9.27 -2.84
CA GLU A 92 18.77 -7.85 -2.69
C GLU A 92 17.57 -7.60 -1.77
N TRP A 93 16.80 -8.65 -1.42
CA TRP A 93 15.57 -8.56 -0.61
C TRP A 93 15.73 -7.76 0.69
N PRO A 94 16.77 -7.99 1.53
CA PRO A 94 16.92 -7.23 2.78
C PRO A 94 16.99 -5.72 2.57
N HIS A 95 17.56 -5.26 1.45
CA HIS A 95 17.71 -3.83 1.15
C HIS A 95 16.43 -3.19 0.59
N LYS A 96 15.41 -3.97 0.22
CA LYS A 96 14.13 -3.45 -0.30
C LYS A 96 13.16 -3.06 0.81
N LEU A 97 13.36 -3.57 2.02
CA LEU A 97 12.51 -3.30 3.18
C LEU A 97 12.93 -2.06 3.99
N GLY A 98 14.16 -1.58 3.81
CA GLY A 98 14.77 -0.50 4.58
C GLY A 98 15.99 -0.94 5.36
#